data_AF-A0A7S1XJP1-F1
#
_entry.id   AF-A0A7S1XJP1-F1
#
_cell.length_a   1.000
_cell.length_b   1.000
_cell.length_c   1.000
_cell.angle_alpha   90.00
_cell.angle_beta   90.00
_cell.angle_gamma   90.00
#
_symmetry.space_group_name_H-M   'P 1'
#
loop_
_entity.id
_entity.type
_entity.pdbx_description
1 polymer ?
#
loop_
_entity_poly.entity_id
_entity_poly.type
_entity_poly.pdbx_seq_one_letter_code
_entity_poly.pdbx_strand_id
1 'polypeptide(L)'
;NPNPNPNPNPNPDPNPKPKLGDTVAVLFATGHTHTRGEQSLDGGAFSFEAGHYLDTLGFASVPEALTDPADRVEDATRNGFAVKYIEANVAEMASILGFDNAADMSTEQGLRLSQDIAAAQERLGLSRRVGCADQTYRSGALLDESDSLWSLYADQAIPQALFSQKPPLHFVGDNMLLFQSSGSLRYDLYEGDVLVDDVISMAPFADEFYLIATGVLGSDVRALNTQLGGEPGRRQLRGHENQAFGRALHSLPAFVRAPSSEILDSELYNVISVTFDKDHVAEVLWEIITGGEHPEPDLVFDGMNTTSVWLDYIGTSMTCGTGGGGDSSAERKVEVVVVSGIIGGVAVLAIVAVALSRFKRARHEQVSAAGAGAGAPKPKIGKGLVGLVQASWGKRSEEHVRILNEVDNDMIDEL
;
A
#
# COMPACT_ATOMS: atom_id res chain seq x y z
N ASN A 1 35.33 1.00 43.88
CA ASN A 1 35.90 2.08 43.06
C ASN A 1 34.82 2.57 42.11
N PRO A 2 34.01 3.58 42.47
CA PRO A 2 32.97 4.06 41.57
C PRO A 2 33.61 4.88 40.44
N ASN A 3 33.12 4.62 39.24
CA ASN A 3 33.55 5.21 37.96
C ASN A 3 33.53 6.75 38.02
N PRO A 4 34.61 7.47 37.67
CA PRO A 4 34.59 8.92 37.68
C PRO A 4 33.73 9.43 36.51
N ASN A 5 32.79 10.29 36.87
CA ASN A 5 31.99 11.19 36.05
C ASN A 5 32.68 11.59 34.71
N PRO A 6 32.03 11.45 33.54
CA PRO A 6 32.59 11.96 32.30
C PRO A 6 32.68 13.49 32.38
N ASN A 7 33.88 13.97 32.09
CA ASN A 7 34.30 15.36 32.01
C ASN A 7 33.19 16.33 31.53
N PRO A 8 32.73 17.29 32.33
CA PRO A 8 31.85 18.36 31.84
C PRO A 8 32.69 19.26 30.95
N ASN A 9 32.41 19.27 29.65
CA ASN A 9 33.12 20.10 28.67
C ASN A 9 33.11 21.59 29.13
N PRO A 10 34.26 22.18 29.53
CA PRO A 10 34.29 23.48 30.18
C PRO A 10 34.56 24.57 29.15
N ASN A 11 33.64 24.75 28.21
CA ASN A 11 33.38 26.01 27.50
C ASN A 11 32.34 25.72 26.40
N PRO A 12 31.05 26.09 26.58
CA PRO A 12 30.21 26.29 25.42
C PRO A 12 30.87 27.39 24.58
N ASP A 13 31.07 27.13 23.28
CA ASP A 13 31.52 28.14 22.33
C ASP A 13 30.60 29.38 22.50
N PRO A 14 31.14 30.57 22.81
CA PRO A 14 30.32 31.76 23.00
C PRO A 14 29.61 32.21 21.71
N ASN A 15 29.99 31.65 20.55
CA ASN A 15 29.32 31.84 19.27
C ASN A 15 29.23 30.50 18.51
N PRO A 16 28.33 29.58 18.92
CA PRO A 16 28.17 28.33 18.21
C PRO A 16 27.79 28.63 16.76
N LYS A 17 28.62 28.19 15.81
CA LYS A 17 28.25 28.29 14.39
C LYS A 17 26.92 27.55 14.22
N PRO A 18 25.91 28.19 13.60
CA PRO A 18 24.63 27.51 13.39
C PRO A 18 24.88 26.22 12.63
N LYS A 19 24.30 25.12 13.11
CA LYS A 19 24.31 23.87 12.37
C LYS A 19 23.51 24.09 11.09
N LEU A 20 23.79 23.33 10.04
CA LEU A 20 23.10 23.45 8.76
C LEU A 20 21.56 23.43 8.91
N GLY A 21 21.04 22.68 9.89
CA GLY A 21 19.61 22.62 10.21
C GLY A 21 19.02 23.91 10.83
N ASP A 22 19.83 24.71 11.50
CA ASP A 22 19.36 25.93 12.19
C ASP A 22 19.07 27.07 11.18
N THR A 23 19.52 26.92 9.92
CA THR A 23 19.46 27.94 8.85
C THR A 23 18.67 27.53 7.62
N VAL A 24 18.00 26.36 7.64
CA VAL A 24 17.15 25.90 6.53
C VAL A 24 15.73 25.57 7.03
N ALA A 25 14.69 26.11 6.38
CA ALA A 25 13.33 25.69 6.61
C ALA A 25 13.08 24.33 5.96
N VAL A 26 12.44 23.39 6.66
CA VAL A 26 12.21 22.02 6.19
C VAL A 26 10.73 21.72 6.16
N LEU A 27 10.22 21.32 5.00
CA LEU A 27 8.85 20.83 4.84
C LEU A 27 8.89 19.34 4.50
N PHE A 28 8.23 18.53 5.31
CA PHE A 28 8.01 17.12 5.05
C PHE A 28 6.63 16.92 4.42
N ALA A 29 6.60 16.43 3.19
CA ALA A 29 5.40 15.85 2.60
C ALA A 29 5.43 14.34 2.86
N THR A 30 4.59 13.89 3.79
CA THR A 30 4.55 12.50 4.28
C THR A 30 3.38 11.73 3.65
N GLY A 31 3.30 10.44 4.00
CA GLY A 31 2.36 9.47 3.46
C GLY A 31 2.36 8.22 4.32
N HIS A 32 1.84 7.13 3.76
CA HIS A 32 1.75 5.78 4.35
C HIS A 32 0.59 5.55 5.32
N THR A 33 0.22 6.53 6.15
CA THR A 33 -0.87 6.33 7.12
C THR A 33 -2.26 6.50 6.51
N HIS A 34 -2.34 7.06 5.29
CA HIS A 34 -3.58 7.35 4.57
C HIS A 34 -4.44 8.37 5.32
N THR A 35 -3.81 9.36 5.94
CA THR A 35 -4.51 10.42 6.66
C THR A 35 -4.19 11.79 6.08
N ARG A 36 -5.12 12.73 6.21
CA ARG A 36 -4.83 14.16 6.16
C ARG A 36 -4.28 14.55 7.54
N GLY A 37 -3.13 15.15 7.61
CA GLY A 37 -2.58 15.46 8.93
C GLY A 37 -1.42 16.42 8.83
N GLU A 38 -1.22 17.21 9.87
CA GLU A 38 -0.12 18.16 9.90
C GLU A 38 0.45 18.31 11.30
N GLN A 39 1.75 18.58 11.36
CA GLN A 39 2.47 18.72 12.61
C GLN A 39 3.66 19.67 12.44
N SER A 40 3.73 20.68 13.32
CA SER A 40 4.95 21.45 13.53
C SER A 40 5.94 20.56 14.29
N LEU A 41 7.12 20.34 13.72
CA LEU A 41 8.17 19.53 14.34
C LEU A 41 9.06 20.39 15.24
N ASP A 42 9.41 21.59 14.78
CA ASP A 42 10.14 22.62 15.53
C ASP A 42 9.94 24.04 14.93
N GLY A 43 10.81 24.98 15.32
CA GLY A 43 10.85 26.38 14.87
C GLY A 43 11.25 26.60 13.40
N GLY A 44 11.63 25.56 12.66
CA GLY A 44 12.00 25.62 11.24
C GLY A 44 11.49 24.46 10.40
N ALA A 45 10.84 23.46 11.02
CA ALA A 45 10.39 22.24 10.37
C ALA A 45 8.90 21.95 10.57
N PHE A 46 8.24 21.55 9.48
CA PHE A 46 6.81 21.24 9.44
C PHE A 46 6.56 19.98 8.61
N SER A 47 5.54 19.20 8.97
CA SER A 47 5.15 17.97 8.28
C SER A 47 3.68 17.99 7.92
N PHE A 48 3.32 17.47 6.75
CA PHE A 48 1.93 17.21 6.38
C PHE A 48 1.76 15.93 5.56
N GLU A 49 0.61 15.27 5.71
CA GLU A 49 0.17 14.11 4.95
C GLU A 49 -1.14 14.45 4.23
N ALA A 50 -1.30 14.02 2.98
CA ALA A 50 -2.39 14.44 2.10
C ALA A 50 -3.35 13.29 1.73
N GLY A 51 -3.85 12.57 2.72
CA GLY A 51 -4.93 11.59 2.53
C GLY A 51 -4.52 10.39 1.69
N HIS A 52 -5.45 9.87 0.87
CA HIS A 52 -5.23 8.65 0.09
C HIS A 52 -6.11 8.57 -1.16
N TYR A 53 -5.79 7.64 -2.08
CA TYR A 53 -6.64 7.29 -3.23
C TYR A 53 -7.09 8.47 -4.11
N LEU A 54 -6.27 9.53 -4.18
CA LEU A 54 -6.61 10.75 -4.89
C LEU A 54 -7.95 11.34 -4.44
N ASP A 55 -8.26 11.26 -3.14
CA ASP A 55 -9.36 11.99 -2.52
C ASP A 55 -8.96 13.44 -2.17
N THR A 56 -7.66 13.67 -2.03
CA THR A 56 -7.08 14.90 -1.49
C THR A 56 -5.90 15.39 -2.32
N LEU A 57 -5.90 16.68 -2.63
CA LEU A 57 -4.72 17.41 -3.06
C LEU A 57 -4.21 18.24 -1.88
N GLY A 58 -3.02 17.92 -1.40
CA GLY A 58 -2.35 18.68 -0.33
C GLY A 58 -1.63 19.90 -0.91
N PHE A 59 -1.95 21.09 -0.42
CA PHE A 59 -1.26 22.33 -0.74
C PHE A 59 -0.54 22.84 0.52
N ALA A 60 0.75 23.13 0.41
CA ALA A 60 1.52 23.72 1.49
C ALA A 60 2.30 24.94 0.98
N SER A 61 2.22 26.07 1.70
CA SER A 61 3.01 27.27 1.42
C SER A 61 4.02 27.54 2.53
N VAL A 62 5.25 27.88 2.14
CA VAL A 62 6.33 28.28 3.06
C VAL A 62 6.48 29.82 2.98
N PRO A 63 6.43 30.56 4.09
CA PRO A 63 6.64 32.00 4.08
C PRO A 63 8.05 32.35 3.65
N GLU A 64 8.15 33.46 2.92
CA GLU A 64 9.41 34.08 2.58
C GLU A 64 10.21 34.49 3.83
N ALA A 65 9.54 34.89 4.93
CA ALA A 65 10.19 35.22 6.20
C ALA A 65 10.97 34.04 6.84
N LEU A 66 10.64 32.79 6.50
CA LEU A 66 11.41 31.63 6.95
C LEU A 66 12.66 31.38 6.07
N THR A 67 12.84 32.13 4.98
CA THR A 67 14.04 32.08 4.15
C THR A 67 15.21 32.92 4.70
N ASP A 68 14.95 33.90 5.58
CA ASP A 68 15.97 34.63 6.33
C ASP A 68 16.17 34.00 7.73
N PRO A 69 17.39 33.55 8.09
CA PRO A 69 17.68 33.02 9.43
C PRO A 69 17.39 33.99 10.59
N ALA A 70 17.40 35.32 10.36
CA ALA A 70 17.20 36.32 11.40
C ALA A 70 15.74 36.47 11.87
N ASP A 71 14.78 36.08 11.02
CA ASP A 71 13.33 36.24 11.27
C ASP A 71 12.66 34.98 11.85
N ARG A 72 13.45 33.93 12.11
CA ARG A 72 12.99 32.62 12.63
C ARG A 72 12.83 32.63 14.15
N VAL A 73 11.88 33.42 14.62
CA VAL A 73 11.41 33.36 16.00
C VAL A 73 10.51 32.13 16.16
N GLU A 74 10.50 31.48 17.33
CA GLU A 74 9.67 30.30 17.65
C GLU A 74 8.17 30.46 17.32
N ASP A 75 7.66 31.70 17.25
CA ASP A 75 6.28 32.03 16.85
C ASP A 75 6.07 32.16 15.32
N ALA A 76 7.13 32.28 14.52
CA ALA A 76 7.06 32.49 13.07
C ALA A 76 6.67 31.22 12.30
N THR A 77 6.93 30.03 12.84
CA THR A 77 6.54 28.74 12.23
C THR A 77 5.11 28.31 12.53
N ARG A 78 4.57 28.65 13.70
CA ARG A 78 3.14 28.42 14.01
C ARG A 78 2.19 29.19 13.09
N ASN A 79 2.64 30.33 12.56
CA ASN A 79 1.88 31.18 11.65
C ASN A 79 2.41 31.15 10.20
N GLY A 80 3.46 30.36 9.94
CA GLY A 80 4.20 30.42 8.70
C GLY A 80 3.76 29.39 7.67
N PHE A 81 3.88 28.11 8.02
CA PHE A 81 3.44 27.04 7.13
C PHE A 81 1.92 27.02 7.11
N ALA A 82 1.33 27.22 5.93
CA ALA A 82 -0.11 27.05 5.73
C ALA A 82 -0.34 25.82 4.87
N VAL A 83 -1.11 24.87 5.40
CA VAL A 83 -1.54 23.68 4.66
C VAL A 83 -3.03 23.77 4.37
N LYS A 84 -3.42 23.35 3.17
CA LYS A 84 -4.81 23.18 2.77
C LYS A 84 -4.97 21.78 2.17
N TYR A 85 -6.06 21.14 2.56
CA TYR A 85 -6.52 19.90 1.94
C TYR A 85 -7.64 20.27 0.98
N ILE A 86 -7.43 19.99 -0.29
CA ILE A 86 -8.34 20.30 -1.36
C ILE A 86 -8.99 18.98 -1.79
N GLU A 87 -10.31 18.92 -1.83
CA GLU A 87 -11.00 17.75 -2.37
C GLU A 87 -10.62 17.57 -3.84
N ALA A 88 -10.18 16.37 -4.21
CA ALA A 88 -9.64 16.09 -5.53
C ALA A 88 -10.75 15.87 -6.58
N ASN A 89 -11.59 16.89 -6.79
CA ASN A 89 -12.63 16.89 -7.80
C ASN A 89 -12.57 18.17 -8.67
N VAL A 90 -13.07 18.06 -9.90
CA VAL A 90 -12.97 19.14 -10.91
C VAL A 90 -13.69 20.41 -10.46
N ALA A 91 -14.82 20.28 -9.76
CA ALA A 91 -15.59 21.45 -9.31
C ALA A 91 -14.83 22.27 -8.25
N GLU A 92 -14.22 21.58 -7.27
CA GLU A 92 -13.41 22.23 -6.24
C GLU A 92 -12.16 22.87 -6.84
N MET A 93 -11.45 22.16 -7.74
CA MET A 93 -10.29 22.72 -8.42
C MET A 93 -10.63 23.96 -9.26
N ALA A 94 -11.74 23.92 -10.00
CA ALA A 94 -12.21 25.06 -10.80
C ALA A 94 -12.55 26.28 -9.92
N SER A 95 -13.25 26.04 -8.81
CA SER A 95 -13.60 27.08 -7.82
C SER A 95 -12.35 27.75 -7.25
N ILE A 96 -11.34 26.97 -6.83
CA ILE A 96 -10.09 27.49 -6.26
C ILE A 96 -9.29 28.31 -7.28
N LEU A 97 -9.31 27.90 -8.55
CA LEU A 97 -8.61 28.60 -9.63
C LEU A 97 -9.39 29.81 -10.18
N GLY A 98 -10.61 30.05 -9.69
CA GLY A 98 -11.42 31.21 -10.07
C GLY A 98 -12.14 31.05 -11.42
N PHE A 99 -12.43 29.81 -11.84
CA PHE A 99 -13.25 29.55 -13.01
C PHE A 99 -14.74 29.53 -12.64
N ASP A 100 -15.56 30.24 -13.43
CA ASP A 100 -17.02 30.21 -13.27
C ASP A 100 -17.62 28.86 -13.72
N ASN A 101 -16.98 28.18 -14.70
CA ASN A 101 -17.37 26.84 -15.14
C ASN A 101 -16.17 25.90 -15.13
N ALA A 102 -16.37 24.69 -14.59
CA ALA A 102 -15.35 23.65 -14.54
C ALA A 102 -14.79 23.25 -15.91
N ALA A 103 -15.61 23.33 -16.96
CA ALA A 103 -15.19 23.03 -18.34
C ALA A 103 -14.07 23.98 -18.82
N ASP A 104 -14.05 25.23 -18.34
CA ASP A 104 -13.09 26.25 -18.73
C ASP A 104 -11.67 25.97 -18.20
N MET A 105 -11.53 25.07 -17.23
CA MET A 105 -10.24 24.61 -16.69
C MET A 105 -9.55 23.59 -17.62
N SER A 106 -10.28 23.02 -18.59
CA SER A 106 -9.76 21.94 -19.43
C SER A 106 -8.58 22.41 -20.30
N THR A 107 -7.50 21.64 -20.31
CA THR A 107 -6.35 21.84 -21.22
C THR A 107 -6.31 20.73 -22.26
N GLU A 108 -5.69 20.98 -23.41
CA GLU A 108 -5.52 19.95 -24.44
C GLU A 108 -4.75 18.73 -23.88
N GLN A 109 -3.72 18.96 -23.07
CA GLN A 109 -2.95 17.89 -22.43
C GLN A 109 -3.80 17.12 -21.42
N GLY A 110 -4.61 17.80 -20.61
CA GLY A 110 -5.51 17.17 -19.64
C GLY A 110 -6.55 16.28 -20.32
N LEU A 111 -7.14 16.75 -21.42
CA LEU A 111 -8.10 15.98 -22.22
C LEU A 111 -7.46 14.74 -22.85
N ARG A 112 -6.24 14.87 -23.39
CA ARG A 112 -5.47 13.73 -23.91
C ARG A 112 -5.20 12.69 -22.82
N LEU A 113 -4.73 13.11 -21.65
CA LEU A 113 -4.51 12.22 -20.51
C LEU A 113 -5.81 11.50 -20.08
N SER A 114 -6.95 12.21 -20.05
CA SER A 114 -8.24 11.57 -19.75
C SER A 114 -8.62 10.50 -20.78
N GLN A 115 -8.32 10.72 -22.07
CA GLN A 115 -8.54 9.72 -23.11
C GLN A 115 -7.62 8.51 -22.94
N ASP A 116 -6.36 8.73 -22.60
CA ASP A 116 -5.38 7.66 -22.37
C ASP A 116 -5.77 6.79 -21.17
N ILE A 117 -6.26 7.39 -20.09
CA ILE A 117 -6.81 6.67 -18.93
C ILE A 117 -8.01 5.81 -19.35
N ALA A 118 -8.97 6.39 -20.07
CA ALA A 118 -10.15 5.66 -20.54
C ALA A 118 -9.78 4.48 -21.47
N ALA A 119 -8.84 4.69 -22.39
CA ALA A 119 -8.34 3.65 -23.28
C ALA A 119 -7.61 2.54 -22.51
N ALA A 120 -6.86 2.88 -21.46
CA ALA A 120 -6.23 1.89 -20.58
C ALA A 120 -7.27 1.07 -19.81
N GLN A 121 -8.30 1.70 -19.25
CA GLN A 121 -9.40 1.02 -18.55
C GLN A 121 -10.13 0.04 -19.47
N GLU A 122 -10.42 0.43 -20.72
CA GLU A 122 -11.03 -0.43 -21.72
C GLU A 122 -10.13 -1.61 -22.08
N ARG A 123 -8.85 -1.36 -22.39
CA ARG A 123 -7.88 -2.40 -22.76
C ARG A 123 -7.69 -3.44 -21.65
N LEU A 124 -7.72 -3.01 -20.39
CA LEU A 124 -7.61 -3.88 -19.21
C LEU A 124 -8.95 -4.57 -18.85
N GLY A 125 -10.06 -4.17 -19.49
CA GLY A 125 -11.38 -4.74 -19.23
C GLY A 125 -11.92 -4.40 -17.84
N LEU A 126 -11.51 -3.27 -17.24
CA LEU A 126 -11.87 -2.89 -15.87
C LEU A 126 -13.37 -2.62 -15.70
N SER A 127 -14.03 -2.14 -16.75
CA SER A 127 -15.49 -1.88 -16.77
C SER A 127 -16.34 -3.14 -16.97
N ARG A 128 -15.73 -4.34 -17.04
CA ARG A 128 -16.49 -5.59 -17.15
C ARG A 128 -17.22 -5.87 -15.84
N ARG A 129 -18.53 -6.04 -15.91
CA ARG A 129 -19.36 -6.47 -14.79
C ARG A 129 -19.03 -7.91 -14.39
N VAL A 130 -18.89 -8.15 -13.09
CA VAL A 130 -18.68 -9.48 -12.50
C VAL A 130 -19.87 -9.96 -11.69
N GLY A 131 -20.65 -9.06 -11.09
CA GLY A 131 -21.85 -9.41 -10.31
C GLY A 131 -22.59 -8.17 -9.85
N CYS A 132 -23.44 -8.32 -8.83
CA CYS A 132 -24.17 -7.23 -8.21
C CYS A 132 -24.22 -7.39 -6.68
N ALA A 133 -23.79 -6.37 -5.94
CA ALA A 133 -23.95 -6.31 -4.49
C ALA A 133 -25.37 -5.85 -4.12
N ASP A 134 -25.99 -6.55 -3.18
CA ASP A 134 -27.33 -6.28 -2.66
C ASP A 134 -27.38 -5.14 -1.63
N GLN A 135 -26.23 -4.79 -1.08
CA GLN A 135 -26.02 -3.65 -0.20
C GLN A 135 -24.56 -3.17 -0.30
N THR A 136 -24.28 -2.01 0.28
CA THR A 136 -22.89 -1.56 0.46
C THR A 136 -22.26 -2.32 1.61
N TYR A 137 -21.13 -2.97 1.37
CA TYR A 137 -20.31 -3.61 2.40
C TYR A 137 -19.08 -2.74 2.71
N ARG A 138 -18.96 -2.33 3.97
CA ARG A 138 -17.91 -1.43 4.44
C ARG A 138 -16.67 -2.22 4.87
N SER A 139 -15.50 -1.85 4.35
CA SER A 139 -14.22 -2.46 4.72
C SER A 139 -13.81 -2.14 6.15
N GLY A 140 -14.39 -1.09 6.74
CA GLY A 140 -14.11 -0.64 8.10
C GLY A 140 -15.20 -0.94 9.14
N ALA A 141 -16.25 -1.69 8.77
CA ALA A 141 -17.29 -2.11 9.70
C ALA A 141 -16.82 -3.23 10.64
N LEU A 142 -17.32 -3.24 11.87
CA LEU A 142 -17.07 -4.28 12.86
C LEU A 142 -17.57 -5.64 12.34
N LEU A 143 -16.93 -6.74 12.80
CA LEU A 143 -17.27 -8.09 12.31
C LEU A 143 -18.71 -8.54 12.67
N ASP A 144 -19.35 -7.93 13.66
CA ASP A 144 -20.75 -8.22 14.03
C ASP A 144 -21.77 -7.33 13.30
N GLU A 145 -21.32 -6.35 12.51
CA GLU A 145 -22.20 -5.54 11.67
C GLU A 145 -22.60 -6.29 10.39
N SER A 146 -23.88 -6.17 9.99
CA SER A 146 -24.44 -6.89 8.83
C SER A 146 -23.88 -6.44 7.48
N ASP A 147 -23.26 -5.26 7.44
CA ASP A 147 -22.60 -4.69 6.26
C ASP A 147 -21.07 -4.76 6.37
N SER A 148 -20.54 -5.63 7.23
CA SER A 148 -19.11 -5.90 7.30
C SER A 148 -18.61 -6.66 6.08
N LEU A 149 -17.74 -6.02 5.31
CA LEU A 149 -17.06 -6.68 4.19
C LEU A 149 -16.18 -7.84 4.66
N TRP A 150 -15.56 -7.70 5.84
CA TRP A 150 -14.73 -8.75 6.43
C TRP A 150 -15.54 -9.97 6.87
N SER A 151 -16.76 -9.78 7.38
CA SER A 151 -17.65 -10.91 7.70
C SER A 151 -18.20 -11.57 6.44
N LEU A 152 -18.52 -10.79 5.40
CA LEU A 152 -18.86 -11.35 4.07
C LEU A 152 -17.71 -12.22 3.55
N TYR A 153 -16.48 -11.72 3.64
CA TYR A 153 -15.28 -12.46 3.22
C TYR A 153 -15.08 -13.74 4.01
N ALA A 154 -15.11 -13.63 5.35
CA ALA A 154 -14.79 -14.73 6.24
C ALA A 154 -15.84 -15.84 6.20
N ASP A 155 -17.13 -15.49 6.16
CA ASP A 155 -18.22 -16.45 6.34
C ASP A 155 -18.88 -16.89 5.03
N GLN A 156 -18.62 -16.18 3.93
CA GLN A 156 -19.21 -16.51 2.63
C GLN A 156 -18.15 -16.69 1.54
N ALA A 157 -17.34 -15.67 1.25
CA ALA A 157 -16.42 -15.74 0.10
C ALA A 157 -15.38 -16.86 0.26
N ILE A 158 -14.67 -16.92 1.38
CA ILE A 158 -13.67 -17.98 1.63
C ILE A 158 -14.34 -19.38 1.66
N PRO A 159 -15.40 -19.63 2.45
CA PRO A 159 -16.05 -20.94 2.46
C PRO A 159 -16.58 -21.39 1.09
N GLN A 160 -17.18 -20.49 0.31
CA GLN A 160 -17.86 -20.85 -0.94
C GLN A 160 -16.94 -20.92 -2.15
N ALA A 161 -15.93 -20.04 -2.26
CA ALA A 161 -15.03 -20.01 -3.42
C ALA A 161 -13.75 -20.83 -3.18
N LEU A 162 -13.16 -20.76 -1.98
CA LEU A 162 -11.88 -21.42 -1.67
C LEU A 162 -12.05 -22.79 -1.01
N PHE A 163 -12.78 -22.88 0.10
CA PHE A 163 -12.87 -24.12 0.88
C PHE A 163 -13.87 -25.14 0.31
N SER A 164 -14.66 -24.75 -0.69
CA SER A 164 -15.45 -25.68 -1.49
C SER A 164 -14.61 -26.49 -2.48
N GLN A 165 -13.38 -26.07 -2.74
CA GLN A 165 -12.43 -26.80 -3.57
C GLN A 165 -11.99 -28.09 -2.87
N LYS A 166 -11.54 -29.07 -3.66
CA LYS A 166 -11.04 -30.32 -3.10
C LYS A 166 -9.81 -30.04 -2.22
N PRO A 167 -9.82 -30.43 -0.93
CA PRO A 167 -8.70 -30.15 -0.05
C PRO A 167 -7.44 -30.90 -0.51
N PRO A 168 -6.24 -30.32 -0.31
CA PRO A 168 -4.98 -31.01 -0.57
C PRO A 168 -4.86 -32.35 0.17
N LEU A 169 -4.19 -33.33 -0.43
CA LEU A 169 -4.14 -34.71 0.07
C LEU A 169 -3.52 -34.88 1.47
N HIS A 170 -2.74 -33.91 1.93
CA HIS A 170 -2.05 -33.96 3.22
C HIS A 170 -2.83 -33.28 4.36
N PHE A 171 -4.06 -32.81 4.10
CA PHE A 171 -4.91 -32.21 5.14
C PHE A 171 -5.47 -33.28 6.07
N VAL A 172 -5.56 -32.94 7.36
CA VAL A 172 -6.19 -33.78 8.38
C VAL A 172 -7.63 -33.29 8.60
N GLY A 173 -8.60 -34.10 8.22
CA GLY A 173 -10.02 -33.75 8.29
C GLY A 173 -10.39 -32.58 7.37
N ASP A 174 -11.60 -32.03 7.58
CA ASP A 174 -12.18 -30.99 6.71
C ASP A 174 -12.19 -29.59 7.35
N ASN A 175 -11.72 -29.47 8.59
CA ASN A 175 -11.70 -28.20 9.31
C ASN A 175 -10.53 -27.34 8.80
N MET A 176 -10.84 -26.33 8.00
CA MET A 176 -9.87 -25.38 7.46
C MET A 176 -10.10 -23.99 8.06
N LEU A 177 -9.02 -23.30 8.39
CA LEU A 177 -9.03 -21.93 8.88
C LEU A 177 -7.99 -21.09 8.15
N LEU A 178 -8.43 -20.02 7.50
CA LEU A 178 -7.56 -19.01 6.92
C LEU A 178 -7.36 -17.88 7.94
N PHE A 179 -6.13 -17.46 8.15
CA PHE A 179 -5.76 -16.25 8.90
C PHE A 179 -5.17 -15.22 7.95
N GLN A 180 -5.74 -14.01 7.94
CA GLN A 180 -5.33 -12.93 7.07
C GLN A 180 -5.43 -11.58 7.79
N SER A 181 -4.45 -10.71 7.58
CA SER A 181 -4.41 -9.38 8.18
C SER A 181 -5.52 -8.49 7.64
N SER A 182 -6.12 -7.68 8.53
CA SER A 182 -7.27 -6.82 8.20
C SER A 182 -6.93 -5.64 7.28
N GLY A 183 -5.64 -5.42 7.01
CA GLY A 183 -5.16 -4.39 6.08
C GLY A 183 -5.20 -4.78 4.60
N SER A 184 -5.62 -6.00 4.28
CA SER A 184 -5.60 -6.52 2.90
C SER A 184 -6.83 -6.13 2.06
N LEU A 185 -7.97 -5.79 2.67
CA LEU A 185 -9.10 -5.15 1.99
C LEU A 185 -8.96 -3.62 2.08
N ARG A 186 -9.02 -2.96 0.93
CA ARG A 186 -8.54 -1.58 0.75
C ARG A 186 -9.63 -0.56 0.46
N TYR A 187 -10.84 -1.02 0.12
CA TYR A 187 -11.97 -0.19 -0.24
C TYR A 187 -13.29 -0.88 0.10
N ASP A 188 -14.37 -0.10 0.16
CA ASP A 188 -15.73 -0.62 0.32
C ASP A 188 -16.21 -1.30 -0.98
N LEU A 189 -17.13 -2.24 -0.85
CA LEU A 189 -17.89 -2.79 -1.97
C LEU A 189 -19.26 -2.12 -2.00
N TYR A 190 -19.50 -1.21 -2.94
CA TYR A 190 -20.75 -0.47 -3.01
C TYR A 190 -21.91 -1.31 -3.57
N GLU A 191 -23.13 -0.98 -3.13
CA GLU A 191 -24.37 -1.57 -3.65
C GLU A 191 -24.51 -1.38 -5.16
N GLY A 192 -25.05 -2.38 -5.86
CA GLY A 192 -25.33 -2.33 -7.28
C GLY A 192 -24.32 -3.12 -8.11
N ASP A 193 -24.10 -2.67 -9.35
CA ASP A 193 -23.21 -3.36 -10.29
C ASP A 193 -21.79 -3.40 -9.76
N VAL A 194 -21.19 -4.59 -9.72
CA VAL A 194 -19.79 -4.79 -9.35
C VAL A 194 -18.98 -5.06 -10.61
N LEU A 195 -17.94 -4.25 -10.82
CA LEU A 195 -17.01 -4.34 -11.94
C LEU A 195 -15.69 -5.00 -11.52
N VAL A 196 -14.88 -5.39 -12.51
CA VAL A 196 -13.51 -5.86 -12.26
C VAL A 196 -12.70 -4.79 -11.52
N ASP A 197 -12.89 -3.51 -11.87
CA ASP A 197 -12.21 -2.39 -11.21
C ASP A 197 -12.53 -2.31 -9.71
N ASP A 198 -13.79 -2.55 -9.33
CA ASP A 198 -14.24 -2.51 -7.94
C ASP A 198 -13.57 -3.62 -7.13
N VAL A 199 -13.49 -4.83 -7.69
CA VAL A 199 -12.86 -5.98 -7.01
C VAL A 199 -11.36 -5.78 -6.83
N ILE A 200 -10.66 -5.29 -7.85
CA ILE A 200 -9.21 -5.05 -7.77
C ILE A 200 -8.92 -3.85 -6.85
N SER A 201 -9.77 -2.83 -6.84
CA SER A 201 -9.65 -1.71 -5.89
C SER A 201 -9.88 -2.15 -4.44
N MET A 202 -10.85 -3.02 -4.22
CA MET A 202 -11.21 -3.57 -2.91
C MET A 202 -10.18 -4.60 -2.41
N ALA A 203 -9.73 -5.53 -3.24
CA ALA A 203 -8.81 -6.62 -2.90
C ALA A 203 -7.63 -6.70 -3.89
N PRO A 204 -6.70 -5.71 -3.84
CA PRO A 204 -5.64 -5.56 -4.84
C PRO A 204 -4.50 -6.55 -4.70
N PHE A 205 -4.33 -7.17 -3.52
CA PHE A 205 -3.29 -8.15 -3.29
C PHE A 205 -3.78 -9.49 -3.80
N ALA A 206 -3.12 -10.02 -4.83
CA ALA A 206 -3.35 -11.37 -5.31
C ALA A 206 -2.48 -12.36 -4.54
N ASP A 207 -2.69 -12.41 -3.22
CA ASP A 207 -1.92 -13.30 -2.36
C ASP A 207 -2.38 -14.74 -2.57
N GLU A 208 -1.42 -15.62 -2.82
CA GLU A 208 -1.63 -17.06 -2.87
C GLU A 208 -1.79 -17.63 -1.45
N PHE A 209 -2.38 -18.83 -1.36
CA PHE A 209 -2.68 -19.49 -0.10
C PHE A 209 -1.60 -20.50 0.28
N TYR A 210 -1.18 -20.48 1.55
CA TYR A 210 -0.17 -21.37 2.08
C TYR A 210 -0.71 -22.14 3.28
N LEU A 211 -0.55 -23.46 3.28
CA LEU A 211 -0.73 -24.27 4.46
C LEU A 211 0.44 -24.01 5.41
N ILE A 212 0.11 -23.61 6.63
CA ILE A 212 1.07 -23.38 7.69
C ILE A 212 1.29 -24.67 8.49
N ALA A 213 0.19 -25.31 8.88
CA ALA A 213 0.22 -26.56 9.64
C ALA A 213 -1.08 -27.33 9.48
N THR A 214 -1.00 -28.65 9.57
CA THR A 214 -2.16 -29.55 9.58
C THR A 214 -2.28 -30.26 10.92
N GLY A 215 -3.50 -30.62 11.31
CA GLY A 215 -3.73 -31.36 12.56
C GLY A 215 -3.48 -30.54 13.83
N VAL A 216 -3.66 -29.22 13.78
CA VAL A 216 -3.47 -28.33 14.92
C VAL A 216 -4.68 -28.43 15.85
N LEU A 217 -4.44 -28.64 17.15
CA LEU A 217 -5.52 -28.73 18.14
C LEU A 217 -6.23 -27.39 18.30
N GLY A 218 -7.56 -27.41 18.42
CA GLY A 218 -8.37 -26.19 18.51
C GLY A 218 -7.98 -25.25 19.65
N SER A 219 -7.47 -25.78 20.77
CA SER A 219 -6.91 -24.97 21.86
C SER A 219 -5.74 -24.10 21.41
N ASP A 220 -4.87 -24.64 20.57
CA ASP A 220 -3.67 -23.97 20.06
C ASP A 220 -4.06 -22.97 18.97
N VAL A 221 -5.06 -23.30 18.14
CA VAL A 221 -5.66 -22.35 17.18
C VAL A 221 -6.28 -21.15 17.88
N ARG A 222 -6.96 -21.32 19.01
CA ARG A 222 -7.49 -20.17 19.78
C ARG A 222 -6.38 -19.34 20.41
N ALA A 223 -5.31 -19.98 20.86
CA ALA A 223 -4.11 -19.27 21.31
C ALA A 223 -3.49 -18.46 20.15
N LEU A 224 -3.42 -19.02 18.96
CA LEU A 224 -2.95 -18.35 17.74
C LEU A 224 -3.83 -17.13 17.42
N ASN A 225 -5.15 -17.30 17.39
CA ASN A 225 -6.10 -16.21 17.17
C ASN A 225 -5.88 -15.07 18.17
N THR A 226 -5.71 -15.40 19.46
CA THR A 226 -5.47 -14.41 20.50
C THR A 226 -4.15 -13.66 20.30
N GLN A 227 -3.05 -14.37 20.00
CA GLN A 227 -1.73 -13.77 19.85
C GLN A 227 -1.60 -12.90 18.59
N LEU A 228 -2.26 -13.30 17.50
CA LEU A 228 -2.38 -12.48 16.29
C LEU A 228 -3.30 -11.26 16.46
N GLY A 229 -4.01 -11.15 17.59
CA GLY A 229 -4.96 -10.06 17.82
C GLY A 229 -6.25 -10.21 17.02
N GLY A 230 -6.69 -11.46 16.83
CA GLY A 230 -7.94 -11.86 16.16
C GLY A 230 -9.20 -11.75 17.02
N GLU A 231 -9.06 -11.42 18.31
CA GLU A 231 -10.20 -11.11 19.18
C GLU A 231 -10.66 -9.66 18.96
N PRO A 232 -11.98 -9.38 18.98
CA PRO A 232 -12.51 -8.01 18.89
C PRO A 232 -11.86 -7.11 19.95
N GLY A 233 -10.93 -6.27 19.51
CA GLY A 233 -10.11 -5.48 20.39
C GLY A 233 -10.88 -4.28 20.94
N ARG A 234 -11.31 -4.36 22.21
CA ARG A 234 -11.25 -3.19 23.11
C ARG A 234 -9.78 -2.77 23.25
N ARG A 235 -9.17 -2.13 22.24
CA ARG A 235 -7.89 -1.44 22.42
C ARG A 235 -8.15 0.04 22.70
N GLN A 236 -7.65 0.48 23.85
CA GLN A 236 -7.63 1.85 24.31
C GLN A 236 -7.08 2.78 23.23
N LEU A 237 -7.93 3.71 22.82
CA LEU A 237 -7.60 5.01 22.23
C LEU A 237 -6.31 5.57 22.86
N ARG A 238 -5.17 5.36 22.23
CA ARG A 238 -3.98 6.17 22.50
C ARG A 238 -3.94 7.30 21.48
N GLY A 239 -4.50 8.43 21.90
CA GLY A 239 -3.99 9.78 21.63
C GLY A 239 -4.13 10.33 20.20
N HIS A 240 -4.91 11.41 20.10
CA HIS A 240 -4.98 12.39 19.00
C HIS A 240 -5.68 11.92 17.73
N GLU A 241 -7.00 11.91 17.83
CA GLU A 241 -7.93 11.64 16.76
C GLU A 241 -8.13 12.87 15.86
N ASN A 242 -7.89 12.69 14.55
CA ASN A 242 -8.70 13.25 13.48
C ASN A 242 -8.55 12.33 12.27
N GLN A 243 -9.61 11.55 11.96
CA GLN A 243 -10.06 11.10 10.62
C GLN A 243 -10.60 9.68 10.53
N ALA A 244 -11.56 9.53 9.61
CA ALA A 244 -12.51 8.44 9.50
C ALA A 244 -11.89 7.11 9.04
N PHE A 245 -10.85 7.12 8.20
CA PHE A 245 -10.27 5.88 7.66
C PHE A 245 -9.37 5.15 8.68
N GLY A 246 -8.56 5.89 9.45
CA GLY A 246 -7.75 5.32 10.53
C GLY A 246 -8.61 4.70 11.64
N ARG A 247 -9.72 5.36 12.03
CA ARG A 247 -10.65 4.82 13.05
C ARG A 247 -11.25 3.48 12.67
N ALA A 248 -11.53 3.24 11.38
CA ALA A 248 -12.23 2.04 10.93
C ALA A 248 -11.31 0.80 10.87
N LEU A 249 -10.02 0.98 10.53
CA LEU A 249 -9.00 -0.06 10.72
C LEU A 249 -8.71 -0.33 12.21
N HIS A 250 -8.86 0.66 13.08
CA HIS A 250 -8.64 0.50 14.52
C HIS A 250 -9.74 -0.29 15.24
N SER A 251 -10.92 -0.45 14.64
CA SER A 251 -12.03 -1.23 15.19
C SER A 251 -12.02 -2.70 14.79
N LEU A 252 -11.34 -3.05 13.70
CA LEU A 252 -11.14 -4.43 13.28
C LEU A 252 -10.02 -5.10 14.09
N PRO A 253 -10.07 -6.42 14.29
CA PRO A 253 -8.92 -7.15 14.79
C PRO A 253 -7.75 -7.04 13.80
N ALA A 254 -6.52 -7.23 14.29
CA ALA A 254 -5.33 -7.15 13.43
C ALA A 254 -5.32 -8.28 12.38
N PHE A 255 -5.85 -9.44 12.76
CA PHE A 255 -6.08 -10.59 11.90
C PHE A 255 -7.56 -10.99 11.92
N VAL A 256 -8.10 -11.32 10.76
CA VAL A 256 -9.42 -11.93 10.61
C VAL A 256 -9.22 -13.40 10.26
N ARG A 257 -10.08 -14.24 10.84
CA ARG A 257 -10.11 -15.68 10.59
C ARG A 257 -11.35 -16.05 9.78
N ALA A 258 -11.18 -16.92 8.80
CA ALA A 258 -12.25 -17.45 7.96
C ALA A 258 -12.29 -18.99 8.01
N PRO A 259 -13.45 -19.63 8.25
CA PRO A 259 -14.70 -19.03 8.73
C PRO A 259 -14.58 -18.43 10.14
N SER A 260 -15.53 -17.56 10.50
CA SER A 260 -15.64 -16.97 11.84
C SER A 260 -16.26 -17.90 12.88
N SER A 261 -16.76 -19.08 12.45
CA SER A 261 -17.39 -20.09 13.31
C SER A 261 -16.52 -20.49 14.50
N GLU A 262 -17.15 -20.85 15.63
CA GLU A 262 -16.46 -21.21 16.88
C GLU A 262 -15.36 -22.27 16.68
N ILE A 263 -14.23 -22.08 17.37
CA ILE A 263 -13.12 -23.04 17.41
C ILE A 263 -13.34 -23.99 18.58
N LEU A 264 -13.55 -25.27 18.28
CA LEU A 264 -13.76 -26.31 19.26
C LEU A 264 -12.42 -26.89 19.73
N ASP A 265 -12.19 -26.93 21.03
CA ASP A 265 -10.91 -27.38 21.62
C ASP A 265 -10.46 -28.77 21.19
N SER A 266 -11.40 -29.68 21.09
CA SER A 266 -11.15 -31.09 20.83
C SER A 266 -10.92 -31.41 19.36
N GLU A 267 -11.17 -30.46 18.46
CA GLU A 267 -11.08 -30.67 17.02
C GLU A 267 -9.69 -30.34 16.50
N LEU A 268 -9.34 -30.95 15.37
CA LEU A 268 -8.12 -30.66 14.64
C LEU A 268 -8.41 -29.75 13.47
N TYR A 269 -7.49 -28.84 13.18
CA TYR A 269 -7.63 -27.82 12.13
C TYR A 269 -6.41 -27.79 11.20
N ASN A 270 -6.67 -27.41 9.96
CA ASN A 270 -5.67 -27.03 8.98
C ASN A 270 -5.55 -25.50 8.98
N VAL A 271 -4.38 -24.99 9.39
CA VAL A 271 -4.11 -23.55 9.50
C VAL A 271 -3.50 -23.08 8.20
N ILE A 272 -4.17 -22.13 7.56
CA ILE A 272 -3.81 -21.56 6.26
C ILE A 272 -3.59 -20.06 6.46
N SER A 273 -2.65 -19.49 5.71
CA SER A 273 -2.50 -18.05 5.60
C SER A 273 -2.19 -17.65 4.16
N VAL A 274 -2.02 -16.36 3.91
CA VAL A 274 -1.79 -15.81 2.59
C VAL A 274 -0.31 -15.44 2.41
N THR A 275 0.14 -15.23 1.17
CA THR A 275 1.55 -14.92 0.83
C THR A 275 2.18 -13.85 1.72
N PHE A 276 1.46 -12.76 1.98
CA PHE A 276 1.93 -11.66 2.82
C PHE A 276 2.09 -12.03 4.31
N ASP A 277 1.17 -12.85 4.83
CA ASP A 277 1.05 -13.12 6.27
C ASP A 277 1.67 -14.45 6.73
N LYS A 278 1.96 -15.36 5.79
CA LYS A 278 2.33 -16.76 6.08
C LYS A 278 3.49 -16.88 7.06
N ASP A 279 4.55 -16.10 6.91
CA ASP A 279 5.74 -16.24 7.75
C ASP A 279 5.46 -15.78 9.18
N HIS A 280 4.66 -14.71 9.34
CA HIS A 280 4.29 -14.20 10.67
C HIS A 280 3.28 -15.09 11.39
N VAL A 281 2.22 -15.54 10.69
CA VAL A 281 1.24 -16.47 11.26
C VAL A 281 1.92 -17.74 11.73
N ALA A 282 2.87 -18.22 10.93
CA ALA A 282 3.60 -19.40 11.24
C ALA A 282 4.56 -19.19 12.42
N GLU A 283 5.33 -18.08 12.46
CA GLU A 283 6.17 -17.68 13.60
C GLU A 283 5.40 -17.77 14.92
N VAL A 284 4.22 -17.15 14.98
CA VAL A 284 3.36 -17.15 16.17
C VAL A 284 2.85 -18.55 16.49
N LEU A 285 2.46 -19.35 15.48
CA LEU A 285 2.00 -20.72 15.70
C LEU A 285 3.08 -21.62 16.28
N TRP A 286 4.32 -21.49 15.81
CA TRP A 286 5.45 -22.29 16.28
C TRP A 286 5.92 -21.92 17.69
N GLU A 287 5.64 -20.71 18.17
CA GLU A 287 5.81 -20.35 19.58
C GLU A 287 4.77 -21.01 20.49
N ILE A 288 3.57 -21.28 19.96
CA ILE A 288 2.46 -21.92 20.69
C ILE A 288 2.64 -23.44 20.77
N ILE A 289 2.91 -24.08 19.62
CA ILE A 289 3.04 -25.53 19.55
C ILE A 289 4.45 -25.92 20.00
N THR A 290 4.58 -26.41 21.23
CA THR A 290 5.88 -26.80 21.77
C THR A 290 6.32 -28.16 21.24
N GLY A 291 7.30 -28.16 20.33
CA GLY A 291 7.97 -29.36 19.84
C GLY A 291 7.34 -29.93 18.56
N GLY A 292 8.19 -30.49 17.70
CA GLY A 292 7.83 -30.95 16.37
C GLY A 292 8.79 -30.38 15.32
N GLU A 293 8.64 -30.83 14.07
CA GLU A 293 9.25 -30.14 12.95
C GLU A 293 8.41 -28.91 12.61
N HIS A 294 9.06 -27.79 12.30
CA HIS A 294 8.42 -26.57 11.83
C HIS A 294 8.65 -26.51 10.33
N PRO A 295 7.79 -27.16 9.51
CA PRO A 295 7.97 -27.15 8.08
C PRO A 295 7.78 -25.73 7.54
N GLU A 296 8.45 -25.45 6.43
CA GLU A 296 8.17 -24.24 5.66
C GLU A 296 6.71 -24.26 5.17
N PRO A 297 6.03 -23.10 5.11
CA PRO A 297 4.68 -23.03 4.57
C PRO A 297 4.59 -23.58 3.13
N ASP A 298 3.60 -24.44 2.88
CA ASP A 298 3.39 -25.11 1.59
C ASP A 298 2.31 -24.40 0.77
N LEU A 299 2.57 -24.11 -0.51
CA LEU A 299 1.57 -23.55 -1.42
C LEU A 299 0.39 -24.52 -1.58
N VAL A 300 -0.83 -24.02 -1.41
CA VAL A 300 -2.09 -24.76 -1.57
C VAL A 300 -3.07 -23.99 -2.45
N PHE A 301 -4.04 -24.71 -3.02
CA PHE A 301 -5.00 -24.14 -3.99
C PHE A 301 -4.32 -23.44 -5.17
N ASP A 302 -3.34 -24.13 -5.77
CA ASP A 302 -2.55 -23.63 -6.90
C ASP A 302 -3.45 -23.05 -8.02
N GLY A 303 -3.08 -21.85 -8.48
CA GLY A 303 -3.86 -21.06 -9.42
C GLY A 303 -4.97 -20.20 -8.81
N MET A 304 -5.19 -20.23 -7.50
CA MET A 304 -6.09 -19.33 -6.78
C MET A 304 -5.34 -18.32 -5.91
N ASN A 305 -5.91 -17.14 -5.79
CA ASN A 305 -5.46 -16.09 -4.87
C ASN A 305 -6.66 -15.33 -4.29
N THR A 306 -6.39 -14.46 -3.32
CA THR A 306 -7.41 -13.65 -2.63
C THR A 306 -8.27 -12.81 -3.60
N THR A 307 -7.70 -12.23 -4.66
CA THR A 307 -8.46 -11.49 -5.67
C THR A 307 -9.35 -12.40 -6.51
N SER A 308 -8.85 -13.58 -6.91
CA SER A 308 -9.65 -14.55 -7.68
C SER A 308 -10.80 -15.14 -6.87
N VAL A 309 -10.62 -15.32 -5.55
CA VAL A 309 -11.70 -15.75 -4.65
C VAL A 309 -12.84 -14.74 -4.65
N TRP A 310 -12.55 -13.43 -4.61
CA TRP A 310 -13.59 -12.42 -4.73
C TRP A 310 -14.28 -12.43 -6.09
N LEU A 311 -13.51 -12.52 -7.17
CA LEU A 311 -14.07 -12.59 -8.52
C LEU A 311 -15.01 -13.81 -8.69
N ASP A 312 -14.61 -14.96 -8.17
CA ASP A 312 -15.40 -16.19 -8.23
C ASP A 312 -16.65 -16.10 -7.35
N TYR A 313 -16.50 -15.70 -6.08
CA TYR A 313 -17.63 -15.53 -5.16
C TYR A 313 -18.67 -14.53 -5.68
N ILE A 314 -18.23 -13.36 -6.15
CA ILE A 314 -19.15 -12.34 -6.68
C ILE A 314 -19.82 -12.85 -7.96
N GLY A 315 -19.06 -13.49 -8.86
CA GLY A 315 -19.59 -14.01 -10.11
C GLY A 315 -20.58 -15.17 -9.96
N THR A 316 -20.46 -15.96 -8.89
CA THR A 316 -21.28 -17.17 -8.68
C THR A 316 -22.41 -16.95 -7.67
N SER A 317 -22.18 -16.18 -6.62
CA SER A 317 -23.10 -16.01 -5.49
C SER A 317 -23.79 -14.64 -5.44
N MET A 318 -23.22 -13.61 -6.08
CA MET A 318 -23.79 -12.25 -6.11
C MET A 318 -24.37 -11.93 -7.49
N THR A 319 -25.29 -12.77 -7.95
CA THR A 319 -25.88 -12.64 -9.29
C THR A 319 -26.81 -11.43 -9.40
N CYS A 320 -26.65 -10.64 -10.45
CA CYS A 320 -27.59 -9.58 -10.79
C CYS A 320 -28.98 -10.17 -11.08
N GLY A 321 -30.03 -9.60 -10.49
CA GLY A 321 -31.41 -9.99 -10.81
C GLY A 321 -31.66 -9.86 -12.32
N THR A 322 -32.52 -10.72 -12.88
CA THR A 322 -32.88 -10.72 -14.31
C THR A 322 -33.73 -9.50 -14.67
N GLY A 323 -33.13 -8.31 -14.69
CA GLY A 323 -33.66 -7.11 -15.32
C GLY A 323 -33.04 -7.00 -16.72
N GLY A 324 -33.85 -7.22 -17.77
CA GLY A 324 -33.39 -7.37 -19.15
C GLY A 324 -32.45 -6.26 -19.63
N GLY A 325 -31.22 -6.65 -19.95
CA GLY A 325 -30.22 -5.79 -20.58
C GLY A 325 -29.03 -6.60 -21.08
N GLY A 326 -29.14 -7.08 -22.32
CA GLY A 326 -28.00 -7.44 -23.18
C GLY A 326 -26.99 -8.45 -22.64
N ASP A 327 -27.28 -9.73 -22.85
CA ASP A 327 -26.30 -10.81 -22.76
C ASP A 327 -25.16 -10.59 -23.77
N SER A 328 -23.94 -10.49 -23.27
CA SER A 328 -22.73 -10.85 -24.01
C SER A 328 -21.79 -11.65 -23.10
N SER A 329 -22.31 -12.74 -22.53
CA SER A 329 -21.52 -13.79 -21.92
C SER A 329 -20.88 -14.64 -23.02
N ALA A 330 -19.69 -14.22 -23.48
CA ALA A 330 -18.73 -15.17 -24.00
C ALA A 330 -17.82 -15.55 -22.83
N GLU A 331 -18.02 -16.76 -22.30
CA GLU A 331 -17.20 -17.41 -21.29
C GLU A 331 -15.74 -17.47 -21.78
N ARG A 332 -14.95 -16.44 -21.49
CA ARG A 332 -13.49 -16.47 -21.60
C ARG A 332 -12.94 -16.83 -20.23
N LYS A 333 -12.28 -17.99 -20.14
CA LYS A 333 -11.34 -18.27 -19.06
C LYS A 333 -10.35 -17.11 -18.98
N VAL A 334 -10.36 -16.42 -17.85
CA VAL A 334 -9.45 -15.32 -17.59
C VAL A 334 -8.20 -15.90 -16.94
N GLU A 335 -7.06 -15.73 -17.60
CA GLU A 335 -5.75 -15.87 -16.98
C GLU A 335 -5.39 -14.47 -16.46
N VAL A 336 -5.72 -14.19 -15.19
CA VAL A 336 -5.31 -12.94 -14.55
C VAL A 336 -3.85 -13.10 -14.17
N VAL A 337 -2.95 -12.58 -15.00
CA VAL A 337 -1.53 -12.47 -14.66
C VAL A 337 -1.38 -11.27 -13.73
N VAL A 338 -1.49 -11.50 -12.42
CA VAL A 338 -1.12 -10.50 -11.42
C VAL A 338 0.38 -10.60 -11.20
N VAL A 339 1.11 -9.56 -11.62
CA VAL A 339 2.54 -9.46 -11.33
C VAL A 339 2.69 -9.07 -9.87
N SER A 340 2.99 -10.05 -9.01
CA SER A 340 3.33 -9.83 -7.60
C SER A 340 4.71 -9.18 -7.48
N GLY A 341 4.75 -7.86 -7.65
CA GLY A 341 5.87 -7.05 -7.21
C GLY A 341 5.64 -6.62 -5.77
N ILE A 342 6.51 -7.04 -4.85
CA ILE A 342 6.59 -6.44 -3.51
C ILE A 342 6.93 -4.96 -3.71
N ILE A 343 5.93 -4.09 -3.71
CA ILE A 343 6.15 -2.64 -3.63
C ILE A 343 6.33 -2.31 -2.15
N GLY A 344 7.48 -2.70 -1.61
CA GLY A 344 8.02 -2.07 -0.42
C GLY A 344 8.30 -0.61 -0.78
N GLY A 345 7.57 0.32 -0.15
CA GLY A 345 7.59 1.76 -0.43
C GLY A 345 8.95 2.47 -0.34
N VAL A 346 10.04 1.75 -0.07
CA VAL A 346 11.42 2.27 -0.08
C VAL A 346 12.06 2.19 -1.47
N ALA A 347 11.69 1.22 -2.31
CA ALA A 347 12.33 1.00 -3.61
C ALA A 347 11.97 2.08 -4.65
N VAL A 348 10.72 2.56 -4.66
CA VAL A 348 10.23 3.58 -5.60
C VAL A 348 10.93 4.94 -5.35
N LEU A 349 11.11 5.32 -4.08
CA LEU A 349 11.81 6.54 -3.70
C LEU A 349 13.29 6.54 -4.14
N ALA A 350 13.97 5.39 -4.07
CA ALA A 350 15.36 5.27 -4.50
C ALA A 350 15.51 5.38 -6.03
N ILE A 351 14.58 4.78 -6.79
CA ILE A 351 14.61 4.80 -8.27
C ILE A 351 14.34 6.22 -8.79
N VAL A 352 13.35 6.93 -8.22
CA VAL A 352 13.03 8.31 -8.58
C VAL A 352 14.18 9.26 -8.23
N ALA A 353 14.85 9.08 -7.08
CA ALA A 353 16.00 9.89 -6.69
C ALA A 353 17.21 9.68 -7.62
N VAL A 354 17.47 8.44 -8.06
CA VAL A 354 18.56 8.13 -9.00
C VAL A 354 18.26 8.70 -10.39
N ALA A 355 17.03 8.58 -10.89
CA ALA A 355 16.62 9.15 -12.17
C ALA A 355 16.73 10.69 -12.18
N LEU A 356 16.24 11.37 -11.13
CA LEU A 356 16.36 12.82 -10.98
C LEU A 356 17.82 13.28 -10.85
N SER A 357 18.68 12.52 -10.18
CA SER A 357 20.11 12.84 -10.08
C SER A 357 20.82 12.73 -11.44
N ARG A 358 20.45 11.75 -12.26
CA ARG A 358 20.97 11.57 -13.62
C ARG A 358 20.48 12.68 -14.56
N PHE A 359 19.21 13.09 -14.43
CA PHE A 359 18.64 14.19 -15.19
C PHE A 359 19.29 15.53 -14.84
N LYS A 360 19.55 15.80 -13.55
CA LYS A 360 20.23 17.01 -13.09
C LYS A 360 21.69 17.08 -13.55
N ARG A 361 22.37 15.92 -13.65
CA ARG A 361 23.75 15.81 -14.15
C ARG A 361 23.85 15.99 -15.66
N ALA A 362 22.91 15.42 -16.43
CA ALA A 362 22.83 15.60 -17.88
C ALA A 362 22.51 17.06 -18.26
N ARG A 363 21.67 17.75 -17.48
CA ARG A 363 21.34 19.18 -17.70
C ARG A 363 22.53 20.10 -17.40
N HIS A 364 23.37 19.76 -16.41
CA HIS A 364 24.59 20.51 -16.12
C HIS A 364 25.69 20.32 -17.18
N GLU A 365 25.76 19.15 -17.82
CA GLU A 365 26.72 18.88 -18.89
C GLU A 365 26.31 19.52 -20.23
N GLN A 366 25.00 19.63 -20.53
CA GLN A 366 24.53 20.34 -21.72
C GLN A 366 24.66 21.87 -21.64
N VAL A 367 24.51 22.47 -20.44
CA VAL A 367 24.69 23.93 -20.27
C VAL A 367 26.18 24.35 -20.28
N SER A 368 27.10 23.42 -19.98
CA SER A 368 28.55 23.66 -20.07
C SER A 368 29.10 23.51 -21.51
N ALA A 369 28.44 22.74 -22.38
CA ALA A 369 28.91 22.45 -23.73
C ALA A 369 28.48 23.46 -24.81
N ALA A 370 27.61 24.45 -24.48
CA ALA A 370 27.15 25.47 -25.43
C ALA A 370 28.15 26.63 -25.65
N GLY A 371 29.37 26.55 -25.12
CA GLY A 371 30.34 27.65 -25.11
C GLY A 371 31.80 27.26 -25.27
N ALA A 372 32.17 26.35 -26.18
CA ALA A 372 33.56 26.26 -26.67
C ALA A 372 33.64 25.48 -27.98
N GLY A 373 34.26 26.08 -28.99
CA GLY A 373 34.41 25.51 -30.33
C GLY A 373 35.40 24.35 -30.45
N ALA A 374 35.21 23.62 -31.55
CA ALA A 374 36.06 22.64 -32.23
C ALA A 374 37.48 22.33 -31.69
N GLY A 375 37.73 21.05 -31.39
CA GLY A 375 39.06 20.43 -31.54
C GLY A 375 39.57 19.55 -30.39
N ALA A 376 39.63 18.23 -30.62
CA ALA A 376 40.42 17.20 -29.91
C ALA A 376 39.88 16.60 -28.57
N PRO A 377 40.45 15.48 -28.08
CA PRO A 377 40.04 14.10 -28.36
C PRO A 377 39.23 13.44 -27.21
N LYS A 378 38.51 12.35 -27.52
CA LYS A 378 37.68 11.58 -26.58
C LYS A 378 38.43 11.16 -25.30
N PRO A 379 37.90 11.39 -24.08
CA PRO A 379 38.54 10.92 -22.86
C PRO A 379 38.34 9.40 -22.68
N LYS A 380 39.45 8.70 -22.41
CA LYS A 380 39.44 7.31 -21.92
C LYS A 380 39.04 7.33 -20.44
N ILE A 381 37.88 6.77 -20.12
CA ILE A 381 37.48 6.54 -18.72
C ILE A 381 38.24 5.30 -18.21
N GLY A 382 39.09 5.52 -17.21
CA GLY A 382 39.84 4.46 -16.53
C GLY A 382 38.92 3.54 -15.73
N LYS A 383 39.11 2.23 -15.92
CA LYS A 383 38.54 1.18 -15.07
C LYS A 383 39.17 1.26 -13.68
N GLY A 384 38.49 1.89 -12.73
CA GLY A 384 39.04 2.01 -11.38
C GLY A 384 38.10 2.65 -10.39
N LEU A 385 36.85 2.16 -10.26
CA LEU A 385 36.05 2.31 -9.03
C LEU A 385 34.80 1.39 -8.99
N VAL A 386 34.85 0.20 -9.59
CA VAL A 386 33.72 -0.78 -9.57
C VAL A 386 33.90 -1.84 -8.47
N GLY A 387 35.00 -1.79 -7.71
CA GLY A 387 35.42 -2.90 -6.85
C GLY A 387 34.83 -2.99 -5.44
N LEU A 388 33.92 -2.13 -4.99
CA LEU A 388 33.54 -2.10 -3.55
C LEU A 388 32.05 -2.16 -3.19
N VAL A 389 31.14 -2.39 -4.16
CA VAL A 389 29.71 -2.56 -3.85
C VAL A 389 29.15 -3.91 -4.37
N GLN A 390 29.94 -4.67 -5.12
CA GLN A 390 29.48 -5.87 -5.81
C GLN A 390 29.60 -7.18 -5.01
N ALA A 391 29.69 -7.11 -3.68
CA ALA A 391 29.96 -8.28 -2.83
C ALA A 391 28.81 -8.73 -1.89
N SER A 392 27.61 -8.13 -1.93
CA SER A 392 26.53 -8.57 -1.01
C SER A 392 25.15 -8.84 -1.61
N TRP A 393 24.94 -8.82 -2.93
CA TRP A 393 23.63 -9.14 -3.50
C TRP A 393 23.76 -10.13 -4.66
N GLY A 394 23.15 -11.30 -4.48
CA GLY A 394 23.26 -12.46 -5.35
C GLY A 394 22.51 -12.33 -6.68
N LYS A 395 22.85 -13.23 -7.61
CA LYS A 395 22.47 -13.33 -9.04
C LYS A 395 20.97 -13.37 -9.43
N ARG A 396 20.01 -12.99 -8.58
CA ARG A 396 18.57 -12.95 -8.93
C ARG A 396 18.07 -11.60 -9.46
N SER A 397 18.91 -10.57 -9.51
CA SER A 397 18.50 -9.20 -9.88
C SER A 397 18.74 -8.81 -11.35
N GLU A 398 19.55 -9.55 -12.12
CA GLU A 398 19.89 -9.12 -13.49
C GLU A 398 18.76 -9.30 -14.49
N GLU A 399 17.84 -10.25 -14.28
CA GLU A 399 16.71 -10.51 -15.17
C GLU A 399 15.53 -9.55 -14.91
N HIS A 400 15.24 -9.24 -13.63
CA HIS A 400 14.23 -8.25 -13.25
C HIS A 400 14.61 -6.81 -13.62
N VAL A 401 15.90 -6.45 -13.49
CA VAL A 401 16.39 -5.13 -13.90
C VAL A 401 16.34 -4.96 -15.42
N ARG A 402 16.48 -6.04 -16.19
CA ARG A 402 16.38 -5.98 -17.65
C ARG A 402 14.95 -5.76 -18.14
N ILE A 403 13.97 -6.47 -17.56
CA ILE A 403 12.54 -6.33 -17.92
C ILE A 403 12.03 -4.91 -17.59
N LEU A 404 12.42 -4.36 -16.43
CA LEU A 404 12.04 -3.00 -16.03
C LEU A 404 12.68 -1.92 -16.92
N ASN A 405 13.91 -2.13 -17.39
CA ASN A 405 14.54 -1.20 -18.34
C ASN A 405 13.97 -1.31 -19.76
N GLU A 406 13.46 -2.46 -20.18
CA GLU A 406 12.80 -2.61 -21.49
C GLU A 406 11.41 -1.93 -21.49
N VAL A 407 10.65 -2.02 -20.40
CA VAL A 407 9.34 -1.34 -20.24
C VAL A 407 9.47 0.19 -20.14
N ASP A 408 10.53 0.69 -19.49
CA ASP A 408 10.73 2.15 -19.30
C ASP A 408 11.20 2.85 -20.59
N ASN A 409 11.91 2.14 -21.49
CA ASN A 409 12.35 2.73 -22.76
C ASN A 409 11.22 2.85 -23.78
N ASP A 410 10.30 1.89 -23.85
CA ASP A 410 9.13 1.98 -24.76
C ASP A 410 8.18 3.14 -24.36
N MET A 411 8.06 3.45 -23.06
CA MET A 411 7.24 4.56 -22.57
C MET A 411 7.89 5.93 -22.77
N ILE A 412 9.23 5.99 -22.87
CA ILE A 412 9.99 7.23 -23.10
C ILE A 412 10.08 7.57 -24.60
N ASP A 413 10.09 6.58 -25.49
CA ASP A 413 10.13 6.82 -26.94
C ASP A 413 8.76 7.24 -27.53
N GLU A 414 7.67 7.08 -26.76
CA GLU A 414 6.29 7.47 -27.15
C GLU A 414 5.84 8.85 -26.63
N LEU A 415 6.63 9.50 -25.74
CA LEU A 415 6.45 10.86 -25.22
C LEU A 415 7.38 11.87 -25.90
#